data_AF-A0A2W6T8V4-F1
#
_entry.id   AF-A0A2W6T8V4-F1
#
_cell.length_a   1.000
_cell.length_b   1.000
_cell.length_c   1.000
_cell.angle_alpha   90.00
_cell.angle_beta   90.00
_cell.angle_gamma   90.00
#
_symmetry.space_group_name_H-M   'P 1'
#
loop_
_entity.id
_entity.type
_entity.pdbx_description
1 polymer ?
#
loop_
_entity_poly.entity_id
_entity_poly.type
_entity_poly.pdbx_seq_one_letter_code
_entity_poly.pdbx_strand_id
1 'polypeptide(L)'
;MKKSSLIKKIIFAIILIFVIIQFFDTDKNISVAASENAIEKHYQVSSHVQGLLKTSCYDCHSNNTAYPWYSNIQPVKWWLA
;
A
#
# COMPACT_ATOMS: atom_id res chain seq x y z
N MET A 1 -2.75 46.56 0.32
CA MET A 1 -2.77 45.51 -0.73
C MET A 1 -1.52 44.61 -0.60
N LYS A 2 -1.60 43.48 0.12
CA LYS A 2 -0.51 42.47 0.22
C LYS A 2 -1.00 41.00 0.18
N LYS A 3 -2.32 40.76 0.07
CA LYS A 3 -2.94 39.42 0.12
C LYS A 3 -2.32 38.42 -0.89
N SER A 4 -2.03 38.86 -2.12
CA SER A 4 -1.42 38.00 -3.16
C SER A 4 -0.04 37.45 -2.75
N SER A 5 0.79 38.23 -2.05
CA SER A 5 2.11 37.77 -1.57
C SER A 5 1.98 36.73 -0.46
N LEU A 6 1.01 36.90 0.45
CA LEU A 6 0.76 35.92 1.52
C LEU A 6 0.24 34.59 0.96
N ILE A 7 -0.70 34.64 0.00
CA ILE A 7 -1.22 33.43 -0.66
C ILE A 7 -0.10 32.67 -1.37
N LYS A 8 0.78 33.37 -2.12
CA LYS A 8 1.93 32.75 -2.78
C LYS A 8 2.88 32.07 -1.78
N LYS A 9 3.18 32.70 -0.65
CA LYS A 9 4.03 32.13 0.41
C LYS A 9 3.39 30.88 1.03
N ILE A 10 2.08 30.90 1.28
CA ILE A 10 1.34 29.75 1.83
C ILE A 10 1.36 28.58 0.84
N ILE A 11 1.06 28.82 -0.44
CA ILE A 11 1.11 27.79 -1.48
C ILE A 11 2.52 27.19 -1.55
N PHE A 12 3.56 28.02 -1.55
CA PHE A 12 4.94 27.56 -1.58
C PHE A 12 5.29 26.71 -0.35
N ALA A 13 4.89 27.14 0.85
CA ALA A 13 5.09 26.37 2.07
C ALA A 13 4.37 25.02 2.04
N ILE A 14 3.12 24.98 1.55
CA ILE A 14 2.35 23.74 1.41
C ILE A 14 3.05 22.78 0.43
N ILE A 15 3.48 23.27 -0.73
CA ILE A 15 4.22 22.45 -1.71
C ILE A 15 5.51 21.91 -1.08
N LEU A 16 6.27 22.76 -0.38
CA LEU A 16 7.50 22.36 0.29
C LEU A 16 7.23 21.25 1.31
N ILE A 17 6.16 21.36 2.10
CA ILE A 17 5.74 20.31 3.04
C ILE A 17 5.41 19.02 2.29
N PHE A 18 4.60 19.07 1.22
CA PHE A 18 4.25 17.89 0.44
C PHE A 18 5.47 17.19 -0.18
N VAL A 19 6.52 17.94 -0.54
CA VAL A 19 7.80 17.40 -1.02
C VAL A 19 8.58 16.76 0.14
N ILE A 20 8.68 17.45 1.28
CA ILE A 20 9.41 16.94 2.45
C ILE A 20 8.81 15.62 2.96
N ILE A 21 7.48 15.52 3.03
CA ILE A 21 6.85 14.28 3.53
C ILE A 21 7.08 13.07 2.62
N GLN A 22 7.39 13.25 1.32
CA GLN A 22 7.69 12.11 0.45
C GLN A 22 8.94 11.32 0.88
N PHE A 23 9.84 11.94 1.65
CA PHE A 23 11.08 11.31 2.12
C PHE A 23 10.88 10.43 3.37
N PHE A 24 9.70 10.49 4.00
CA PHE A 24 9.36 9.67 5.16
C PHE A 24 8.40 8.57 4.70
N ASP A 25 8.87 7.33 4.75
CA ASP A 25 8.18 6.22 4.11
C ASP A 25 7.67 5.16 5.09
N THR A 26 6.72 4.35 4.63
CA THR A 26 6.14 3.23 5.37
C THR A 26 6.20 1.94 4.55
N ASP A 27 6.39 0.82 5.25
CA ASP A 27 6.42 -0.50 4.63
C ASP A 27 5.01 -0.93 4.21
N LYS A 28 4.90 -1.51 3.02
CA LYS A 28 3.64 -2.07 2.51
C LYS A 28 3.45 -3.50 3.02
N ASN A 29 2.21 -3.91 3.26
CA ASN A 29 1.87 -5.31 3.53
C ASN A 29 1.97 -6.17 2.26
N ILE A 30 3.20 -6.54 1.90
CA ILE A 30 3.51 -7.42 0.77
C ILE A 30 4.53 -8.46 1.25
N SER A 31 4.11 -9.73 1.30
CA SER A 31 4.98 -10.87 1.62
C SER A 31 5.38 -11.62 0.36
N VAL A 32 6.68 -11.89 0.21
CA VAL A 32 7.25 -12.59 -0.96
C VAL A 32 7.10 -14.12 -0.83
N ALA A 33 6.98 -14.62 0.40
CA ALA A 33 6.83 -16.03 0.69
C ALA A 33 5.39 -16.34 1.12
N ALA A 34 4.90 -17.52 0.74
CA ALA A 34 3.65 -18.04 1.26
C ALA A 34 3.73 -18.17 2.79
N SER A 35 2.66 -17.77 3.47
CA SER A 35 2.51 -17.91 4.92
C SER A 35 2.94 -19.31 5.38
N GLU A 36 3.60 -19.43 6.53
CA GLU A 36 3.88 -20.74 7.13
C GLU A 36 2.60 -21.55 7.39
N ASN A 37 1.48 -20.86 7.52
CA ASN A 37 0.16 -21.47 7.71
C ASN A 37 -0.61 -21.66 6.40
N ALA A 38 0.04 -21.52 5.24
CA ALA A 38 -0.59 -21.76 3.95
C ALA A 38 -0.96 -23.24 3.79
N ILE A 39 -2.12 -23.52 3.20
CA ILE A 39 -2.72 -24.87 3.22
C ILE A 39 -1.87 -25.84 2.41
N GLU A 40 -1.29 -25.37 1.31
CA GLU A 40 -0.40 -26.13 0.43
C GLU A 40 0.93 -26.54 1.08
N LYS A 41 1.33 -25.90 2.20
CA LYS A 41 2.52 -26.34 2.97
C LYS A 41 2.24 -27.58 3.82
N HIS A 42 0.98 -27.81 4.18
CA HIS A 42 0.59 -28.89 5.09
C HIS A 42 -0.16 -30.04 4.40
N TYR A 43 -0.71 -29.80 3.21
CA TYR A 43 -1.50 -30.77 2.46
C TYR A 43 -1.14 -30.76 0.98
N GLN A 44 -1.28 -31.92 0.33
CA GLN A 44 -1.18 -31.99 -1.12
C GLN A 44 -2.44 -31.42 -1.76
N VAL A 45 -2.27 -30.29 -2.46
CA VAL A 45 -3.34 -29.55 -3.12
C VAL A 45 -3.15 -29.67 -4.63
N SER A 46 -4.18 -30.12 -5.36
CA SER A 46 -4.15 -30.16 -6.82
C SER A 46 -4.23 -28.74 -7.40
N SER A 47 -3.73 -28.54 -8.61
CA SER A 47 -3.74 -27.23 -9.28
C SER A 47 -5.15 -26.62 -9.40
N HIS A 48 -6.17 -27.45 -9.63
CA HIS A 48 -7.56 -27.02 -9.67
C HIS A 48 -8.01 -26.44 -8.32
N VAL A 49 -7.73 -27.14 -7.22
CA VAL A 49 -8.08 -26.70 -5.87
C VAL A 49 -7.27 -25.46 -5.46
N GLN A 50 -6.01 -25.36 -5.88
CA GLN A 50 -5.20 -24.16 -5.63
C GLN A 50 -5.81 -22.91 -6.28
N GLY A 51 -6.36 -23.04 -7.49
CA GLY A 51 -7.11 -21.95 -8.14
C GLY A 51 -8.31 -21.49 -7.32
N LEU A 52 -9.09 -22.45 -6.78
CA LEU A 52 -10.22 -22.16 -5.89
C LEU A 52 -9.77 -21.48 -4.60
N LEU A 53 -8.73 -21.99 -3.94
CA LEU A 53 -8.19 -21.39 -2.72
C LEU A 53 -7.74 -19.94 -2.95
N LYS A 54 -7.14 -19.66 -4.11
CA LYS A 54 -6.72 -18.30 -4.46
C LYS A 54 -7.90 -17.33 -4.45
N THR A 55 -8.95 -17.64 -5.20
CA THR A 55 -10.11 -16.75 -5.38
C THR A 55 -11.11 -16.77 -4.22
N SER A 56 -11.16 -17.85 -3.45
CA SER A 56 -12.17 -18.03 -2.40
C SER A 56 -11.63 -17.79 -0.99
N CYS A 57 -10.33 -18.00 -0.77
CA CYS A 57 -9.72 -17.86 0.55
C CYS A 57 -8.63 -16.79 0.55
N TYR A 58 -7.64 -16.89 -0.35
CA TYR A 58 -6.46 -16.04 -0.32
C TYR A 58 -6.69 -14.62 -0.84
N ASP A 59 -7.79 -14.35 -1.54
CA ASP A 59 -8.23 -12.98 -1.79
C ASP A 59 -8.45 -12.19 -0.48
N CYS A 60 -8.80 -12.85 0.63
CA CYS A 60 -8.92 -12.22 1.95
C CYS A 60 -7.84 -12.65 2.96
N HIS A 61 -7.34 -13.88 2.87
CA HIS A 61 -6.42 -14.49 3.84
C HIS A 61 -4.96 -14.61 3.36
N SER A 62 -4.58 -13.97 2.25
CA SER A 62 -3.19 -14.00 1.74
C SER A 62 -2.18 -13.24 2.59
N ASN A 63 -2.64 -12.45 3.56
CA ASN A 63 -1.79 -11.49 4.28
C ASN A 63 -0.96 -10.62 3.31
N ASN A 64 -1.61 -10.18 2.23
CA ASN A 64 -1.06 -9.32 1.21
C ASN A 64 -2.13 -8.30 0.80
N THR A 65 -1.72 -7.05 0.59
CA THR A 65 -2.62 -5.99 0.14
C THR A 65 -2.34 -5.65 -1.32
N ALA A 66 -3.38 -5.65 -2.15
CA ALA A 66 -3.32 -5.19 -3.53
C ALA A 66 -3.37 -3.65 -3.59
N TYR A 67 -2.20 -3.02 -3.46
CA TYR A 67 -2.09 -1.57 -3.42
C TYR A 67 -2.33 -0.88 -4.78
N PRO A 68 -3.17 0.16 -4.85
CA PRO A 68 -3.36 0.96 -6.06
C PRO A 68 -2.16 1.90 -6.31
N TRP A 69 -2.03 2.42 -7.53
CA TRP A 69 -0.88 3.24 -7.95
C TRP A 69 -0.62 4.47 -7.05
N TYR A 70 -1.68 5.07 -6.51
CA TYR A 70 -1.59 6.25 -5.66
C TYR A 70 -1.08 5.95 -4.24
N SER A 71 -0.92 4.67 -3.87
CA SER A 71 -0.29 4.25 -2.63
C SER A 71 1.25 4.44 -2.63
N ASN A 72 1.80 5.13 -3.62
CA ASN A 72 3.22 5.46 -3.71
C ASN A 72 3.49 6.95 -3.44
N ILE A 73 2.45 7.72 -3.12
CA ILE A 73 2.52 9.17 -2.93
C ILE A 73 2.02 9.50 -1.52
N GLN A 74 2.81 10.27 -0.76
CA GLN A 74 2.40 10.72 0.56
C GLN A 74 1.41 11.88 0.46
N PRO A 75 0.43 11.97 1.40
CA PRO A 75 0.24 11.16 2.60
C PRO A 75 -0.63 9.90 2.40
N VAL A 76 -1.08 9.63 1.17
CA VAL A 76 -2.01 8.52 0.89
C VAL A 76 -1.35 7.17 1.17
N LYS A 77 -0.04 7.05 0.89
CA LYS A 77 0.72 5.85 1.23
C LYS A 77 0.68 5.56 2.74
N TRP A 78 0.88 6.55 3.62
CA TRP A 78 0.77 6.32 5.07
C TRP A 78 -0.61 5.87 5.54
N TRP A 79 -1.67 6.27 4.85
CA TRP A 79 -3.03 5.87 5.22
C TRP A 79 -3.35 4.43 4.84
N LEU A 80 -2.77 3.95 3.73
CA LEU A 80 -3.05 2.62 3.18
C LEU A 80 -2.06 1.56 3.62
N ALA A 81 -0.81 1.96 3.86
CA ALA A 81 0.30 1.08 4.21
C ALA A 81 0.15 0.52 5.61
#